data_AF-A0A165WQ61-F1
#
_entry.id   AF-A0A165WQ61-F1
#
_cell.length_a   1.000
_cell.length_b   1.000
_cell.length_c   1.000
_cell.angle_alpha   90.00
_cell.angle_beta   90.00
_cell.angle_gamma   90.00
#
_symmetry.space_group_name_H-M   'P 1'
#
loop_
_entity.id
_entity.type
_entity.pdbx_description
1 polymer ?
#
loop_
_entity_poly.entity_id
_entity_poly.type
_entity_poly.pdbx_seq_one_letter_code
_entity_poly.pdbx_strand_id
1 'polypeptide(L)'
;MLLSRCHIYLRFKITPDQVVMDEDAEIPVLRISKKESTRDMLLIISAKVKVRFTIKDADGEVIGIQTLKGRWCLICRDLPKFAGAACRGAFKLGGNSSCRQHIRSHYTEYLERCEEEKIDPKEHCMPREILKKKQLEAAIAAGKKKKGGLGQGTLDSVVTKRDTAHASFRPQVTLQAVAQYIVCKDIVSICL
;
A
#
# COMPACT_ATOMS: atom_id res chain seq x y z
N MET A 1 -28.22 8.83 26.93
CA MET A 1 -28.24 7.36 26.74
C MET A 1 -26.83 6.89 26.43
N LEU A 2 -26.18 6.25 27.41
CA LEU A 2 -24.82 5.72 27.32
C LEU A 2 -24.87 4.32 26.68
N LEU A 3 -24.39 4.18 25.44
CA LEU A 3 -24.20 2.87 24.81
C LEU A 3 -22.85 2.28 25.26
N SER A 4 -22.94 1.41 26.27
CA SER A 4 -21.85 0.53 26.71
C SER A 4 -21.39 -0.37 25.57
N ARG A 5 -20.09 -0.27 25.23
CA ARG A 5 -19.39 -1.20 24.34
C ARG A 5 -19.17 -2.53 25.07
N CYS A 6 -19.94 -3.56 24.70
CA CYS A 6 -19.63 -4.94 25.03
C CYS A 6 -18.34 -5.38 24.31
N HIS A 7 -17.25 -5.49 25.07
CA HIS A 7 -16.05 -6.21 24.62
C HIS A 7 -16.29 -7.71 24.77
N ILE A 8 -16.56 -8.38 23.66
CA ILE A 8 -16.59 -9.85 23.60
C ILE A 8 -15.13 -10.33 23.62
N TYR A 9 -14.67 -10.83 24.76
CA TYR A 9 -13.41 -11.55 24.87
C TYR A 9 -13.62 -13.02 24.49
N LEU A 10 -13.23 -13.40 23.27
CA LEU A 10 -13.12 -14.81 22.88
C LEU A 10 -11.86 -15.39 23.51
N ARG A 11 -12.05 -16.16 24.59
CA ARG A 11 -10.98 -16.89 25.30
C ARG A 11 -10.75 -18.23 24.59
N PHE A 12 -9.81 -18.27 23.65
CA PHE A 12 -9.34 -19.52 23.06
C PHE A 12 -8.62 -20.36 24.14
N LYS A 13 -9.19 -21.50 24.51
CA LYS A 13 -8.50 -22.53 25.28
C LYS A 13 -7.66 -23.35 24.30
N ILE A 14 -6.34 -23.19 24.37
CA ILE A 14 -5.40 -24.07 23.67
C ILE A 14 -5.23 -25.30 24.58
N THR A 15 -5.64 -26.47 24.11
CA THR A 15 -5.45 -27.75 24.80
C THR A 15 -4.00 -28.22 24.62
N PRO A 16 -3.28 -28.54 25.70
CA PRO A 16 -1.88 -28.94 25.64
C PRO A 16 -1.78 -30.47 25.53
N ASP A 17 -2.21 -31.04 24.42
CA ASP A 17 -1.92 -32.44 24.15
C ASP A 17 -1.60 -32.67 22.67
N GLN A 18 -0.45 -33.31 22.48
CA GLN A 18 0.15 -33.77 21.22
C GLN A 18 0.97 -32.73 20.44
N VAL A 19 2.14 -32.39 21.01
CA VAL A 19 3.29 -31.98 20.21
C VAL A 19 4.17 -33.22 20.04
N VAL A 20 3.99 -33.91 18.92
CA VAL A 20 4.99 -34.87 18.42
C VAL A 20 6.18 -34.03 17.99
N MET A 21 7.32 -34.21 18.67
CA MET A 21 8.56 -33.52 18.32
C MET A 21 9.21 -34.29 17.18
N ASP A 22 8.94 -33.87 15.93
CA ASP A 22 9.71 -34.31 14.78
C ASP A 22 11.15 -33.76 14.92
N GLU A 23 12.12 -34.66 15.08
CA GLU A 23 13.56 -34.34 15.29
C GLU A 23 14.25 -33.68 14.08
N ASP A 24 13.52 -33.48 12.97
CA ASP A 24 14.02 -32.86 11.73
C ASP A 24 13.46 -31.44 11.48
N ALA A 25 13.00 -30.75 12.52
CA ALA A 25 12.54 -29.37 12.38
C ALA A 25 13.70 -28.41 12.07
N GLU A 26 14.10 -28.34 10.80
CA GLU A 26 15.01 -27.34 10.25
C GLU A 26 14.61 -25.95 10.78
N ILE A 27 15.54 -25.33 11.52
CA ILE A 27 15.33 -24.02 12.12
C ILE A 27 14.91 -23.07 10.99
N PRO A 28 13.70 -22.46 11.06
CA PRO A 28 13.23 -21.61 9.99
C PRO A 28 14.21 -20.45 9.82
N VAL A 29 14.64 -20.28 8.56
CA VAL A 29 15.59 -19.27 8.10
C VAL A 29 15.40 -17.96 8.85
N LEU A 30 16.49 -17.46 9.44
CA LEU A 30 16.57 -16.23 10.22
C LEU A 30 15.70 -15.13 9.62
N ARG A 31 14.70 -14.68 10.39
CA ARG A 31 13.83 -13.57 9.98
C ARG A 31 14.68 -12.32 9.80
N ILE A 32 14.89 -11.92 8.54
CA ILE A 32 15.54 -10.66 8.16
C ILE A 32 14.93 -9.53 8.99
N SER A 33 15.78 -8.75 9.64
CA SER A 33 15.30 -7.69 10.51
C SER A 33 14.60 -6.61 9.68
N LYS A 34 13.54 -5.99 10.22
CA LYS A 34 12.81 -4.91 9.52
C LYS A 34 13.72 -3.75 9.08
N LYS A 35 14.85 -3.56 9.77
CA LYS A 35 15.84 -2.51 9.47
C LYS A 35 16.56 -2.82 8.16
N GLU A 36 17.05 -4.05 7.99
CA GLU A 36 17.68 -4.52 6.75
C GLU A 36 16.71 -4.48 5.57
N SER A 37 15.42 -4.74 5.83
CA SER A 37 14.40 -4.67 4.80
C SER A 37 14.20 -3.27 4.19
N THR A 38 14.72 -2.22 4.84
CA THR A 38 14.64 -0.84 4.33
C THR A 38 15.98 -0.25 3.91
N ARG A 39 17.07 -1.01 4.01
CA ARG A 39 18.42 -0.53 3.71
C ARG A 39 18.54 -0.09 2.25
N ASP A 40 18.02 -0.91 1.34
CA ASP A 40 17.97 -0.65 -0.10
C ASP A 40 17.29 0.68 -0.45
N MET A 41 16.20 1.02 0.25
CA MET A 41 15.48 2.26 0.02
C MET A 41 16.26 3.49 0.47
N LEU A 42 17.04 3.35 1.54
CA LEU A 42 17.79 4.44 2.15
C LEU A 42 18.96 4.92 1.27
N LEU A 43 19.35 4.15 0.25
CA LEU A 43 20.37 4.52 -0.74
C LEU A 43 19.94 5.71 -1.60
N ILE A 44 18.66 5.78 -1.94
CA ILE A 44 18.10 6.79 -2.85
C ILE A 44 17.26 7.82 -2.09
N ILE A 45 16.61 7.39 -1.01
CA ILE A 45 15.66 8.19 -0.25
C ILE A 45 16.16 8.38 1.17
N SER A 46 16.16 9.62 1.64
CA SER A 46 16.59 9.95 3.00
C SER A 46 15.79 9.25 4.10
N ALA A 47 16.32 9.29 5.32
CA ALA A 47 15.53 9.01 6.52
C ALA A 47 14.29 9.91 6.62
N LYS A 48 13.31 9.50 7.44
CA LYS A 48 12.11 10.29 7.69
C LYS A 48 12.51 11.59 8.38
N VAL A 49 12.11 12.72 7.81
CA VAL A 49 12.35 14.06 8.35
C VAL A 49 11.04 14.82 8.48
N LYS A 50 11.01 15.76 9.42
CA LYS A 50 9.91 16.73 9.56
C LYS A 50 10.37 18.04 8.91
N VAL A 51 9.62 18.54 7.93
CA VAL A 51 9.94 19.76 7.19
C VAL A 51 8.79 20.75 7.37
N ARG A 52 9.13 22.03 7.54
CA ARG A 52 8.16 23.13 7.58
C ARG A 52 8.19 23.84 6.24
N PHE A 53 7.06 23.85 5.55
CA PHE A 53 6.86 24.60 4.32
C PHE A 53 6.11 25.89 4.65
N THR A 54 6.75 27.02 4.43
CA THR A 54 6.11 28.34 4.50
C THR A 54 5.43 28.61 3.16
N ILE A 55 4.12 28.88 3.18
CA ILE A 55 3.39 29.36 2.01
C ILE A 55 3.44 30.88 2.08
N LYS A 56 3.96 31.49 1.02
CA LYS A 56 4.05 32.95 0.88
C LYS A 56 3.08 33.41 -0.19
N ASP A 57 2.48 34.58 0.03
CA ASP A 57 1.66 35.27 -0.97
C ASP A 57 2.54 35.94 -2.05
N ALA A 58 1.89 36.51 -3.07
CA ALA A 58 2.55 37.29 -4.12
C ALA A 58 3.39 38.45 -3.54
N ASP A 59 2.93 39.03 -2.44
CA ASP A 59 3.59 40.12 -1.71
C ASP A 59 4.70 39.63 -0.76
N GLY A 60 4.93 38.31 -0.69
CA GLY A 60 6.00 37.70 0.11
C GLY A 60 5.66 37.50 1.59
N GLU A 61 4.48 37.91 2.05
CA GLU A 61 4.01 37.66 3.41
C GLU A 61 3.70 36.17 3.66
N VAL A 62 3.97 35.70 4.88
CA VAL A 62 3.79 34.28 5.24
C VAL A 62 2.34 34.05 5.69
N ILE A 63 1.53 33.48 4.80
CA ILE A 63 0.12 33.13 5.04
C ILE A 63 0.00 31.97 6.02
N GLY A 64 0.92 31.01 5.90
CA GLY A 64 0.77 29.75 6.61
C GLY A 64 2.05 28.93 6.65
N ILE A 65 2.15 28.13 7.72
CA ILE A 65 3.26 27.19 7.92
C ILE A 65 2.68 25.79 7.95
N GLN A 66 2.99 25.00 6.93
CA GLN A 66 2.59 23.59 6.85
C GLN A 66 3.74 22.70 7.31
N THR A 67 3.56 21.99 8.42
CA THR A 67 4.55 21.01 8.89
C THR A 67 4.20 19.63 8.35
N LEU A 68 5.10 19.04 7.57
CA LEU A 68 4.91 17.73 6.96
C LEU A 68 6.01 16.76 7.40
N LYS A 69 5.65 15.48 7.51
CA LYS A 69 6.60 14.40 7.78
C LYS A 69 6.73 13.54 6.53
N GLY A 70 7.95 13.31 6.07
CA GLY A 70 8.20 12.62 4.81
C GLY A 70 9.67 12.28 4.63
N ARG A 71 10.07 12.01 3.39
CA ARG A 71 11.45 11.68 3.02
C ARG A 71 11.84 12.44 1.76
N TRP A 72 13.12 12.76 1.63
CA TRP A 72 13.66 13.37 0.41
C TRP A 72 14.17 12.29 -0.53
N CYS A 73 13.83 12.38 -1.81
CA CYS A 73 14.58 11.68 -2.84
C CYS A 73 15.85 12.49 -3.13
N LEU A 74 17.02 11.86 -2.98
CA LEU A 74 18.31 12.52 -3.14
C LEU A 74 18.52 12.95 -4.60
N ILE A 75 18.17 12.07 -5.55
CA ILE A 75 18.30 12.36 -6.99
C ILE A 75 17.38 13.50 -7.43
N CYS A 76 16.09 13.44 -7.06
CA CYS A 76 15.16 14.52 -7.40
C CYS A 76 15.53 15.85 -6.74
N ARG A 77 16.22 15.85 -5.60
CA ARG A 77 16.58 17.07 -4.91
C ARG A 77 17.61 17.89 -5.70
N ASP A 78 18.50 17.21 -6.41
CA ASP A 78 19.60 17.85 -7.14
C ASP A 78 19.18 18.35 -8.53
N LEU A 79 18.01 17.94 -9.02
CA LEU A 79 17.50 18.40 -10.31
C LEU A 79 16.99 19.86 -10.23
N PRO A 80 17.36 20.73 -11.20
CA PRO A 80 16.97 22.14 -11.18
C PRO A 80 15.45 22.34 -11.26
N LYS A 81 14.72 21.36 -11.83
CA LYS A 81 13.26 21.35 -11.89
C LYS A 81 12.60 21.41 -10.51
N PHE A 82 13.28 20.93 -9.47
CA PHE A 82 12.77 20.89 -8.11
C PHE A 82 13.45 21.91 -7.19
N ALA A 83 14.24 22.84 -7.74
CA ALA A 83 14.81 23.93 -6.96
C ALA A 83 13.73 24.93 -6.49
N GLY A 84 13.93 25.53 -5.32
CA GLY A 84 13.05 26.59 -4.80
C GLY A 84 11.65 26.10 -4.40
N ALA A 85 10.60 26.78 -4.88
CA ALA A 85 9.21 26.44 -4.51
C ALA A 85 8.78 25.04 -4.99
N ALA A 86 9.43 24.51 -6.02
CA ALA A 86 9.17 23.18 -6.58
C ALA A 86 9.78 22.02 -5.75
N CYS A 87 10.48 22.31 -4.64
CA CYS A 87 11.05 21.29 -3.74
C CYS A 87 10.00 20.26 -3.26
N ARG A 88 8.72 20.62 -3.24
CA ARG A 88 7.62 19.70 -2.90
C ARG A 88 7.59 18.45 -3.79
N GLY A 89 8.05 18.53 -5.05
CA GLY A 89 8.11 17.38 -5.95
C GLY A 89 9.13 16.32 -5.53
N ALA A 90 10.25 16.74 -4.94
CA ALA A 90 11.30 15.84 -4.43
C ALA A 90 10.97 15.26 -3.05
N PHE A 91 10.05 15.88 -2.30
CA PHE A 91 9.63 15.45 -0.97
C PHE A 91 8.46 14.46 -1.03
N LYS A 92 8.66 13.23 -0.53
CA LYS A 92 7.63 12.18 -0.53
C LYS A 92 7.01 12.03 0.85
N LEU A 93 5.70 12.26 0.93
CA LEU A 93 4.89 12.12 2.16
C LEU A 93 4.41 10.69 2.41
N GLY A 94 4.44 9.85 1.38
CA GLY A 94 3.89 8.50 1.42
C GLY A 94 4.69 7.50 2.25
N GLY A 95 4.10 6.33 2.45
CA GLY A 95 4.76 5.19 3.08
C GLY A 95 5.84 4.55 2.20
N ASN A 96 6.37 3.41 2.67
CA ASN A 96 7.42 2.66 1.97
C ASN A 96 7.00 2.24 0.55
N SER A 97 5.72 1.91 0.33
CA SER A 97 5.20 1.55 -0.99
C SER A 97 5.29 2.69 -2.00
N SER A 98 4.87 3.90 -1.62
CA SER A 98 4.96 5.09 -2.45
C SER A 98 6.42 5.46 -2.75
N CYS A 99 7.30 5.34 -1.75
CA CYS A 99 8.74 5.53 -1.93
C CYS A 99 9.33 4.53 -2.95
N ARG A 100 8.97 3.25 -2.84
CA ARG A 100 9.42 2.20 -3.81
C ARG A 100 8.88 2.45 -5.22
N GLN A 101 7.64 2.92 -5.34
CA GLN A 101 7.10 3.31 -6.66
C GLN A 101 7.87 4.47 -7.26
N HIS A 102 8.31 5.43 -6.44
CA HIS A 102 9.15 6.53 -6.91
C HIS A 102 10.55 6.07 -7.31
N ILE A 103 11.18 5.15 -6.57
CA ILE A 103 12.50 4.59 -6.95
C ILE A 103 12.48 3.97 -8.35
N ARG A 104 11.35 3.44 -8.82
CA ARG A 104 11.23 2.92 -10.19
C ARG A 104 11.52 3.96 -11.28
N SER A 105 11.33 5.26 -11.02
CA SER A 105 11.69 6.31 -11.99
C SER A 105 13.18 6.61 -12.01
N HIS A 106 13.94 6.13 -11.02
CA HIS A 106 15.39 6.28 -10.87
C HIS A 106 16.05 4.90 -10.75
N TYR A 107 15.56 3.94 -11.53
CA TYR A 107 15.97 2.55 -11.38
C TYR A 107 17.43 2.32 -11.79
N THR A 108 17.92 3.08 -12.77
CA THR A 108 19.30 3.07 -13.25
C THR A 108 20.28 3.42 -12.14
N GLU A 109 20.09 4.57 -11.48
CA GLU A 109 20.94 5.06 -10.40
C GLU A 109 20.78 4.21 -9.12
N TYR A 110 19.60 3.61 -8.93
CA TYR A 110 19.36 2.65 -7.86
C TYR A 110 20.20 1.37 -8.03
N LEU A 111 20.34 0.86 -9.26
CA LEU A 111 21.17 -0.32 -9.52
C LEU A 111 22.64 -0.04 -9.24
N GLU A 112 23.18 1.08 -9.72
CA GLU A 112 24.58 1.48 -9.49
C GLU A 112 24.91 1.53 -7.98
N ARG A 113 24.06 2.20 -7.19
CA ARG A 113 24.25 2.26 -5.72
C ARG A 113 24.09 0.92 -5.03
N CYS A 114 23.21 0.06 -5.54
CA CYS A 114 23.06 -1.30 -5.01
C CYS A 114 24.30 -2.15 -5.27
N GLU A 115 24.93 -2.01 -6.43
CA GLU A 115 26.18 -2.71 -6.78
C GLU A 115 27.34 -2.22 -5.91
N GLU A 116 27.46 -0.91 -5.69
CA GLU A 116 28.48 -0.31 -4.81
C GLU A 116 28.37 -0.82 -3.36
N GLU A 117 27.16 -0.85 -2.80
CA GLU A 117 26.93 -1.35 -1.43
C GLU A 117 26.83 -2.89 -1.33
N LYS A 118 26.93 -3.60 -2.46
CA LYS A 118 26.76 -5.07 -2.55
C LYS A 118 25.43 -5.55 -1.95
N ILE A 119 24.36 -4.81 -2.23
CA ILE A 119 23.00 -5.13 -1.80
C ILE A 119 22.21 -5.67 -2.98
N ASP A 120 21.63 -6.85 -2.84
CA ASP A 120 20.77 -7.43 -3.87
C ASP A 120 19.55 -6.52 -4.15
N PRO A 121 19.37 -6.06 -5.42
CA PRO A 121 18.24 -5.23 -5.78
C PRO A 121 16.90 -5.93 -5.54
N LYS A 122 15.97 -5.25 -4.86
CA LYS A 122 14.67 -5.86 -4.54
C LYS A 122 13.70 -5.86 -5.72
N GLU A 123 12.97 -6.96 -5.87
CA GLU A 123 11.95 -7.14 -6.91
C GLU A 123 10.90 -6.03 -6.92
N HIS A 124 10.47 -5.55 -5.75
CA HIS A 124 9.46 -4.50 -5.65
C HIS A 124 9.90 -3.15 -6.23
N CYS A 125 11.21 -2.89 -6.30
CA CYS A 125 11.79 -1.67 -6.86
C CYS A 125 12.02 -1.77 -8.37
N MET A 126 11.89 -2.97 -8.96
CA MET A 126 12.06 -3.15 -10.40
C MET A 126 10.90 -2.50 -11.19
N PRO A 127 11.19 -1.83 -12.33
CA PRO A 127 10.19 -1.42 -13.30
C PRO A 127 9.34 -2.59 -13.77
N ARG A 128 8.05 -2.35 -13.98
CA ARG A 128 7.07 -3.40 -14.32
C ARG A 128 7.41 -4.13 -15.61
N GLU A 129 8.04 -3.47 -16.57
CA GLU A 129 8.42 -4.06 -17.85
C GLU A 129 9.51 -5.12 -17.69
N ILE A 130 10.57 -4.79 -16.95
CA ILE A 130 11.67 -5.71 -16.63
C ILE A 130 11.14 -6.88 -15.79
N LEU A 131 10.26 -6.58 -14.83
CA LEU A 131 9.66 -7.61 -13.99
C LEU A 131 8.84 -8.62 -14.80
N LYS A 132 7.98 -8.14 -15.70
CA LYS A 132 7.19 -9.00 -16.59
C LYS A 132 8.07 -9.87 -17.49
N LYS A 133 9.19 -9.33 -18.01
CA LYS A 133 10.16 -10.10 -18.81
C LYS A 133 10.79 -11.23 -18.00
N LYS A 134 11.31 -10.93 -16.80
CA LYS A 134 11.87 -11.96 -15.89
C LYS A 134 10.86 -13.05 -15.53
N GLN A 135 9.63 -12.67 -15.24
CA GLN A 135 8.55 -13.62 -14.94
C GLN A 135 8.21 -14.50 -16.16
N LEU A 136 8.22 -13.93 -17.37
CA LEU A 136 7.99 -14.67 -18.60
C LEU A 136 9.13 -15.67 -18.87
N GLU A 137 10.38 -15.25 -18.71
CA GLU A 137 11.56 -16.11 -18.84
C GLU A 137 11.54 -17.27 -17.84
N ALA A 138 11.23 -16.98 -16.58
CA ALA A 138 11.07 -17.99 -15.54
C ALA A 138 9.94 -18.99 -15.86
N ALA A 139 8.82 -18.52 -16.42
CA ALA A 139 7.72 -19.39 -16.84
C ALA A 139 8.10 -20.29 -18.03
N ILE A 140 8.88 -19.78 -18.98
CA ILE A 140 9.41 -20.55 -20.12
C ILE A 140 10.38 -21.62 -19.60
N ALA A 141 11.30 -21.26 -18.71
CA ALA A 141 12.26 -22.19 -18.11
C ALA A 141 11.57 -23.28 -17.28
N ALA A 142 10.48 -22.97 -16.59
CA ALA A 142 9.70 -23.93 -15.82
C ALA A 142 8.88 -24.92 -16.68
N GLY A 143 8.99 -24.87 -18.02
CA GLY A 143 8.30 -25.80 -18.92
C GLY A 143 6.78 -25.64 -18.94
N LYS A 144 6.23 -24.60 -18.30
CA LYS A 144 4.80 -24.28 -18.34
C LYS A 144 4.47 -23.72 -19.71
N LYS A 145 4.20 -24.62 -20.67
CA LYS A 145 3.57 -24.27 -21.95
C LYS A 145 2.38 -23.37 -21.65
N LYS A 146 2.38 -22.14 -22.18
CA LYS A 146 1.34 -21.13 -22.01
C LYS A 146 -0.05 -21.73 -22.32
N LYS A 147 -0.75 -22.27 -21.32
CA LYS A 147 -2.20 -22.44 -21.36
C LYS A 147 -2.81 -21.11 -20.94
N GLY A 148 -3.05 -20.23 -21.91
CA GLY A 148 -3.80 -19.00 -21.72
C GLY A 148 -3.01 -17.89 -21.04
N GLY A 149 -2.97 -16.72 -21.66
CA GLY A 149 -2.15 -15.60 -21.22
C GLY A 149 -2.49 -15.07 -19.83
N LEU A 150 -1.57 -14.24 -19.35
CA LEU A 150 -1.67 -13.26 -18.24
C LEU A 150 -2.83 -12.25 -18.38
N GLY A 151 -3.87 -12.55 -19.14
CA GLY A 151 -5.18 -11.96 -18.89
C GLY A 151 -5.71 -12.66 -17.66
N GLN A 152 -5.97 -11.90 -16.59
CA GLN A 152 -6.91 -12.32 -15.55
C GLN A 152 -8.09 -12.95 -16.29
N GLY A 153 -8.20 -14.28 -16.25
CA GLY A 153 -9.30 -14.98 -16.94
C GLY A 153 -10.55 -14.32 -16.43
N THR A 154 -11.28 -13.64 -17.32
CA THR A 154 -12.54 -13.05 -16.89
C THR A 154 -13.33 -14.18 -16.27
N LEU A 155 -13.89 -13.91 -15.11
CA LEU A 155 -14.60 -14.91 -14.30
C LEU A 155 -15.90 -15.36 -14.98
N ASP A 156 -16.06 -15.07 -16.27
CA ASP A 156 -17.21 -15.33 -17.14
C ASP A 156 -17.46 -16.82 -17.36
N SER A 157 -16.47 -17.69 -17.14
CA SER A 157 -16.63 -19.15 -17.26
C SER A 157 -16.88 -19.86 -15.92
N VAL A 158 -16.64 -19.20 -14.78
CA VAL A 158 -16.83 -19.80 -13.43
C VAL A 158 -18.02 -19.17 -12.70
N VAL A 159 -18.35 -17.92 -12.99
CA VAL A 159 -19.70 -17.41 -12.76
C VAL A 159 -20.52 -17.91 -13.93
N THR A 160 -21.03 -19.14 -13.84
CA THR A 160 -22.34 -19.37 -14.43
C THR A 160 -23.19 -18.24 -13.87
N LYS A 161 -23.78 -17.42 -14.76
CA LYS A 161 -24.88 -16.57 -14.35
C LYS A 161 -25.82 -17.51 -13.63
N ARG A 162 -25.83 -17.49 -12.29
CA ARG A 162 -27.03 -17.92 -11.60
C ARG A 162 -28.07 -17.06 -12.28
N ASP A 163 -29.09 -17.68 -12.84
CA ASP A 163 -30.37 -17.03 -13.08
C ASP A 163 -30.94 -16.68 -11.70
N THR A 164 -30.22 -15.82 -10.97
CA THR A 164 -30.74 -15.01 -9.91
C THR A 164 -31.63 -14.02 -10.62
N ALA A 165 -32.84 -14.48 -10.91
CA ALA A 165 -34.07 -13.74 -10.62
C ALA A 165 -34.14 -13.37 -9.12
N HIS A 166 -33.01 -12.95 -8.50
CA HIS A 166 -33.05 -12.14 -7.33
C HIS A 166 -33.68 -10.84 -7.80
N ALA A 167 -34.85 -10.57 -7.23
CA ALA A 167 -35.62 -9.36 -7.42
C ALA A 167 -34.70 -8.20 -7.80
N SER A 168 -34.83 -7.78 -9.06
CA SER A 168 -34.29 -6.53 -9.58
C SER A 168 -34.14 -5.52 -8.44
N PHE A 169 -32.95 -4.98 -8.26
CA PHE A 169 -32.76 -3.81 -7.41
C PHE A 169 -33.77 -2.77 -7.87
N ARG A 170 -34.90 -2.66 -7.16
CA ARG A 170 -36.01 -1.78 -7.49
C ARG A 170 -35.74 -0.49 -6.72
N PRO A 171 -35.32 0.59 -7.39
CA PRO A 171 -34.99 1.85 -6.72
C PRO A 171 -36.14 2.35 -5.83
N GLN A 172 -37.40 2.03 -6.19
CA GLN A 172 -38.57 2.33 -5.37
C GLN A 172 -38.51 1.71 -3.97
N VAL A 173 -38.08 0.45 -3.83
CA VAL A 173 -38.04 -0.23 -2.51
C VAL A 173 -36.96 0.39 -1.63
N THR A 174 -35.82 0.74 -2.21
CA THR A 174 -34.74 1.43 -1.50
C THR A 174 -35.17 2.83 -1.05
N LEU A 175 -35.85 3.59 -1.92
CA LEU A 175 -36.39 4.91 -1.58
C LEU A 175 -37.45 4.82 -0.48
N GLN A 176 -38.34 3.82 -0.54
CA GLN A 176 -39.37 3.63 0.48
C GLN A 176 -38.77 3.26 1.84
N ALA A 177 -37.71 2.43 1.88
CA ALA A 177 -36.99 2.09 3.10
C ALA A 177 -36.26 3.30 3.70
N VAL A 178 -35.65 4.16 2.87
CA VAL A 178 -35.01 5.41 3.33
C VAL A 178 -36.06 6.38 3.87
N ALA A 179 -37.19 6.54 3.18
CA ALA A 179 -38.29 7.39 3.63
C ALA A 179 -38.87 6.92 4.97
N GLN A 180 -39.12 5.61 5.14
CA GLN A 180 -39.55 5.04 6.43
C GLN A 180 -38.52 5.30 7.53
N TYR A 181 -37.23 5.19 7.23
CA TYR A 181 -36.18 5.41 8.21
C TYR A 181 -36.10 6.87 8.67
N ILE A 182 -36.31 7.83 7.76
CA ILE A 182 -36.34 9.26 8.10
C ILE A 182 -37.56 9.57 8.98
N VAL A 183 -38.75 9.11 8.56
CA VAL A 183 -40.01 9.35 9.30
C VAL A 183 -40.00 8.70 10.70
N CYS A 184 -39.42 7.50 10.84
CA CYS A 184 -39.37 6.82 12.13
C CYS A 184 -38.19 7.27 13.03
N LYS A 185 -37.24 8.06 12.49
CA LYS A 185 -36.12 8.63 13.26
C LYS A 185 -36.13 10.15 13.26
N ASP A 186 -37.31 10.76 13.24
CA ASP A 186 -37.49 12.07 13.87
C ASP A 186 -37.17 11.90 15.37
N ILE A 187 -35.87 12.03 15.64
CA ILE A 187 -35.30 12.29 16.95
C ILE A 187 -35.97 13.59 17.37
N VAL A 188 -37.03 13.43 18.16
CA VAL A 188 -37.59 14.46 19.01
C VAL A 188 -36.47 14.92 19.92
N SER A 189 -35.69 15.90 19.46
CA SER A 189 -34.79 16.68 20.29
C SER A 189 -35.65 17.58 21.16
N ILE A 190 -36.28 17.01 22.17
CA ILE A 190 -36.68 17.76 23.36
C ILE A 190 -35.37 18.22 24.00
N CYS A 191 -34.99 19.46 23.70
CA CYS A 191 -34.09 20.22 24.56
C CYS A 191 -34.92 20.63 25.78
N LEU A 192 -34.66 19.99 26.92
CA LEU A 192 -34.92 20.51 28.26
C LEU A 192 -33.58 20.88 28.88
#